data_AF-A0A2Z6RA90-F1
#
_entry.id   AF-A0A2Z6RA90-F1
#
_cell.length_a   1.000
_cell.length_b   1.000
_cell.length_c   1.000
_cell.angle_alpha   90.00
_cell.angle_beta   90.00
_cell.angle_gamma   90.00
#
_symmetry.space_group_name_H-M   'P 1'
#
loop_
_entity.id
_entity.type
_entity.pdbx_description
1 polymer ?
#
loop_
_entity_poly.entity_id
_entity_poly.type
_entity_poly.pdbx_seq_one_letter_code
_entity_poly.pdbx_strand_id
1 'polypeptide(L)'
;MGQQKTGKLCECGGEYIYCCDHIEWCKSCIIKKNSEMGIKEDEKENENFNDLIQKMRSKINCRKDAFFKWIQYDKFSNPEKIGEGGFSTVYLVTCYCPLLVLDSIDEEKKEGKKVALKILHDSSMTNNFLNEVKAYSISEHSNILKILGISQNPESKDYVMVLEYANRGNFNYWLNKNYENFNWLSKLKRLGDIIVGLQQIHEQQMVHRDLHTGNILFQFAEEEFLCISDMGLCGKIDNIDESNIYGVMPYIAPEVLRGKPYTKAADIYSFGMIMYFVATGRQPFADYAHDQNLALNICNGIRPEIDEQEAPKCYIDLMKKCWDLNPKERPDVNEAKDRILAFYNSYVDDAETELIIVKYKTEYKEYYDFNMQFKKAEEHRLSLKKNKETTNHPQAIYTSRLLNPFTKDLGYSECLDCVITD
;
A
#
# COMPACT_ATOMS: atom_id res chain seq x y z
N MET A 1 15.30 -0.09 8.09
CA MET A 1 16.50 -0.50 8.86
C MET A 1 17.45 -1.26 7.94
N GLY A 2 18.74 -0.92 7.94
CA GLY A 2 19.75 -1.55 7.07
C GLY A 2 20.39 -2.78 7.71
N GLN A 3 20.72 -3.79 6.90
CA GLN A 3 21.51 -4.94 7.34
C GLN A 3 22.90 -4.49 7.80
N GLN A 4 23.37 -5.01 8.94
CA GLN A 4 24.76 -4.86 9.35
C GLN A 4 25.46 -6.21 9.30
N LYS A 5 26.52 -6.28 8.49
CA LYS A 5 27.41 -7.44 8.45
C LYS A 5 28.18 -7.50 9.75
N THR A 6 28.27 -8.68 10.35
CA THR A 6 29.01 -8.85 11.61
C THR A 6 30.50 -9.07 11.39
N GLY A 7 30.91 -9.39 10.15
CA GLY A 7 32.27 -9.83 9.82
C GLY A 7 32.60 -11.25 10.29
N LYS A 8 31.65 -11.94 10.96
CA LYS A 8 31.81 -13.33 11.40
C LYS A 8 31.35 -14.29 10.29
N LEU A 9 32.17 -15.30 10.03
CA LEU A 9 31.81 -16.41 9.15
C LEU A 9 31.05 -17.49 9.93
N CYS A 10 29.99 -17.99 9.33
CA CYS A 10 29.23 -19.15 9.77
C CYS A 10 29.93 -20.43 9.30
N GLU A 11 29.72 -21.53 10.02
CA GLU A 11 30.30 -22.85 9.70
C GLU A 11 29.91 -23.37 8.30
N CYS A 12 28.79 -22.89 7.75
CA CYS A 12 28.39 -23.21 6.38
C CYS A 12 29.14 -22.40 5.30
N GLY A 13 30.10 -21.55 5.68
CA GLY A 13 30.82 -20.63 4.79
C GLY A 13 30.07 -19.34 4.44
N GLY A 14 28.88 -19.11 5.01
CA GLY A 14 28.14 -17.85 4.86
C GLY A 14 28.59 -16.78 5.87
N GLU A 15 28.15 -15.53 5.69
CA GLU A 15 28.36 -14.48 6.70
C GLU A 15 27.16 -14.40 7.65
N TYR A 16 27.43 -14.14 8.94
CA TYR A 16 26.40 -13.72 9.87
C TYR A 16 26.00 -12.27 9.60
N ILE A 17 24.70 -12.01 9.70
CA ILE A 17 24.09 -10.69 9.51
C ILE A 17 23.22 -10.39 10.72
N TYR A 18 23.16 -9.13 11.14
CA TYR A 18 22.10 -8.64 12.01
C TYR A 18 20.91 -8.18 11.16
N CYS A 19 19.74 -8.77 11.39
CA CYS A 19 18.48 -8.23 10.89
C CYS A 19 17.41 -8.35 11.96
N CYS A 20 16.88 -7.19 12.37
CA CYS A 20 15.76 -7.00 13.28
C CYS A 20 15.95 -7.69 14.65
N ASP A 21 15.66 -6.97 15.72
CA ASP A 21 15.89 -7.41 17.11
C ASP A 21 17.38 -7.64 17.49
N HIS A 22 18.34 -7.21 16.65
CA HIS A 22 19.79 -7.38 16.86
C HIS A 22 20.26 -8.85 17.05
N ILE A 23 19.54 -9.81 16.46
CA ILE A 23 19.91 -11.23 16.50
C ILE A 23 20.79 -11.60 15.30
N GLU A 24 21.91 -12.30 15.55
CA GLU A 24 22.79 -12.84 14.51
C GLU A 24 22.13 -14.03 13.81
N TRP A 25 22.09 -14.02 12.49
CA TRP A 25 21.60 -15.16 11.71
C TRP A 25 22.42 -15.35 10.43
N CYS A 26 22.39 -16.57 9.88
CA CYS A 26 23.04 -16.89 8.61
C CYS A 26 21.99 -17.26 7.56
N LYS A 27 21.88 -16.47 6.49
CA LYS A 27 20.92 -16.69 5.40
C LYS A 27 21.05 -18.09 4.80
N SER A 28 22.27 -18.54 4.53
CA SER A 28 22.53 -19.86 3.95
C SER A 28 22.08 -21.01 4.86
N CYS A 29 22.37 -20.95 6.16
CA CYS A 29 21.92 -21.97 7.12
C CYS A 29 20.40 -22.02 7.24
N ILE A 30 19.75 -20.87 7.33
CA ILE A 30 18.29 -20.79 7.44
C ILE A 30 17.62 -21.33 6.17
N ILE A 31 18.10 -20.93 4.98
CA ILE A 31 17.57 -21.46 3.71
C ILE A 31 17.78 -22.97 3.65
N LYS A 32 18.97 -23.48 3.99
CA LYS A 32 19.26 -24.91 3.96
C LYS A 32 18.35 -25.70 4.91
N LYS A 33 18.18 -25.25 6.16
CA LYS A 33 17.30 -25.88 7.15
C LYS A 33 15.85 -25.93 6.66
N ASN A 34 15.33 -24.82 6.14
CA ASN A 34 13.96 -24.74 5.62
C ASN A 34 13.76 -25.58 4.37
N SER A 35 14.75 -25.60 3.47
CA SER A 35 14.77 -26.48 2.32
C SER A 35 14.75 -27.94 2.77
N GLU A 36 15.60 -28.40 3.68
CA GLU A 36 15.60 -29.79 4.16
C GLU A 36 14.28 -30.22 4.80
N MET A 37 13.59 -29.31 5.49
CA MET A 37 12.28 -29.55 6.07
C MET A 37 11.12 -29.48 5.06
N GLY A 38 11.27 -28.73 3.95
CA GLY A 38 10.22 -28.52 2.93
C GLY A 38 10.40 -29.33 1.62
N ILE A 39 11.59 -29.83 1.32
CA ILE A 39 11.95 -30.49 0.04
C ILE A 39 11.18 -31.80 -0.19
N LYS A 40 10.75 -32.50 0.87
CA LYS A 40 10.15 -33.84 0.69
C LYS A 40 8.70 -33.85 0.20
N GLU A 41 7.94 -32.77 0.37
CA GLU A 41 6.51 -32.74 -0.01
C GLU A 41 6.17 -31.79 -1.17
N ASP A 42 6.93 -30.69 -1.39
CA ASP A 42 6.47 -29.57 -2.22
C ASP A 42 7.13 -29.48 -3.64
N GLU A 43 8.31 -30.07 -3.90
CA GLU A 43 9.10 -29.75 -5.11
C GLU A 43 8.80 -30.58 -6.38
N LYS A 44 8.08 -31.72 -6.27
CA LYS A 44 7.87 -32.60 -7.42
C LYS A 44 6.79 -32.13 -8.40
N GLU A 45 5.90 -31.21 -8.01
CA GLU A 45 4.69 -30.97 -8.78
C GLU A 45 4.72 -29.77 -9.74
N ASN A 46 5.74 -28.88 -9.72
CA ASN A 46 5.73 -27.74 -10.64
C ASN A 46 7.11 -27.11 -10.96
N GLU A 47 7.85 -27.70 -11.93
CA GLU A 47 9.10 -27.12 -12.47
C GLU A 47 8.91 -25.68 -13.01
N ASN A 48 7.70 -25.33 -13.46
CA ASN A 48 7.37 -24.04 -14.06
C ASN A 48 7.52 -22.83 -13.12
N PHE A 49 7.48 -23.03 -11.80
CA PHE A 49 7.57 -21.94 -10.82
C PHE A 49 8.92 -21.86 -10.09
N ASN A 50 9.87 -22.74 -10.41
CA ASN A 50 11.17 -22.77 -9.76
C ASN A 50 11.93 -21.45 -9.91
N ASP A 51 11.93 -20.85 -11.10
CA ASP A 51 12.56 -19.54 -11.34
C ASP A 51 11.91 -18.43 -10.50
N LEU A 52 10.57 -18.39 -10.46
CA LEU A 52 9.83 -17.41 -9.65
C LEU A 52 10.14 -17.57 -8.16
N ILE A 53 10.10 -18.81 -7.65
CA ILE A 53 10.38 -19.11 -6.25
C ILE A 53 11.80 -18.72 -5.89
N GLN A 54 12.79 -19.08 -6.71
CA GLN A 54 14.19 -18.68 -6.50
C GLN A 54 14.35 -17.17 -6.54
N LYS A 55 13.71 -16.49 -7.50
CA LYS A 55 13.72 -15.03 -7.62
C LYS A 55 13.14 -14.36 -6.36
N MET A 56 12.00 -14.83 -5.86
CA MET A 56 11.40 -14.29 -4.64
C MET A 56 12.28 -14.57 -3.42
N ARG A 57 12.76 -15.81 -3.23
CA ARG A 57 13.67 -16.17 -2.13
C ARG A 57 15.00 -15.42 -2.16
N SER A 58 15.48 -15.00 -3.34
CA SER A 58 16.69 -14.19 -3.43
C SER A 58 16.57 -12.84 -2.72
N LYS A 59 15.35 -12.28 -2.66
CA LYS A 59 15.01 -11.02 -1.97
C LYS A 59 15.09 -11.12 -0.44
N ILE A 60 15.16 -12.33 0.14
CA ILE A 60 15.20 -12.53 1.60
C ILE A 60 16.39 -11.76 2.18
N ASN A 61 16.10 -10.87 3.12
CA ASN A 61 17.08 -10.03 3.79
C ASN A 61 16.91 -10.04 5.32
N CYS A 62 15.87 -10.71 5.83
CA CYS A 62 15.62 -10.88 7.24
C CYS A 62 15.18 -12.27 7.63
N ARG A 63 15.45 -12.66 8.89
CA ARG A 63 14.97 -13.93 9.47
C ARG A 63 13.44 -13.95 9.70
N LYS A 64 12.78 -12.80 9.71
CA LYS A 64 11.31 -12.67 9.81
C LYS A 64 10.63 -12.62 8.43
N ASP A 65 11.40 -12.59 7.34
CA ASP A 65 10.83 -12.56 5.98
C ASP A 65 10.07 -13.86 5.67
N ALA A 66 9.08 -13.74 4.79
CA ALA A 66 8.33 -14.87 4.28
C ALA A 66 9.23 -15.79 3.45
N PHE A 67 9.13 -17.09 3.72
CA PHE A 67 9.82 -18.10 2.92
C PHE A 67 8.94 -18.48 1.72
N PHE A 68 8.91 -17.61 0.72
CA PHE A 68 8.06 -17.76 -0.46
C PHE A 68 8.21 -19.15 -1.10
N LYS A 69 7.10 -19.85 -1.32
CA LYS A 69 7.08 -21.21 -1.87
C LYS A 69 5.78 -21.58 -2.56
N TRP A 70 5.78 -22.72 -3.24
CA TRP A 70 4.56 -23.42 -3.62
C TRP A 70 3.94 -24.06 -2.37
N ILE A 71 2.64 -23.87 -2.17
CA ILE A 71 1.89 -24.42 -1.04
C ILE A 71 0.82 -25.34 -1.61
N GLN A 72 0.84 -26.60 -1.18
CA GLN A 72 -0.18 -27.56 -1.58
C GLN A 72 -1.57 -27.12 -1.12
N TYR A 73 -2.54 -27.20 -2.04
CA TYR A 73 -3.87 -26.63 -1.80
C TYR A 73 -4.63 -27.34 -0.67
N ASP A 74 -4.32 -28.62 -0.42
CA ASP A 74 -4.87 -29.43 0.67
C ASP A 74 -4.46 -28.95 2.08
N LYS A 75 -3.46 -28.08 2.18
CA LYS A 75 -3.04 -27.45 3.44
C LYS A 75 -3.98 -26.32 3.87
N PHE A 76 -4.92 -25.91 3.02
CA PHE A 76 -5.91 -24.87 3.34
C PHE A 76 -7.24 -25.48 3.79
N SER A 77 -7.84 -24.87 4.81
CA SER A 77 -9.13 -25.30 5.36
C SER A 77 -10.00 -24.10 5.73
N ASN A 78 -11.30 -24.35 5.91
CA ASN A 78 -12.29 -23.38 6.37
C ASN A 78 -12.35 -22.11 5.51
N PRO A 79 -12.57 -22.22 4.19
CA PRO A 79 -12.65 -21.05 3.31
C PRO A 79 -13.86 -20.19 3.63
N GLU A 80 -13.61 -18.91 3.90
CA GLU A 80 -14.61 -17.87 4.08
C GLU A 80 -14.35 -16.78 3.04
N LYS A 81 -15.34 -16.48 2.18
CA LYS A 81 -15.21 -15.40 1.19
C LYS A 81 -15.25 -14.06 1.91
N ILE A 82 -14.15 -13.31 1.85
CA ILE A 82 -14.01 -12.01 2.54
C ILE A 82 -13.99 -10.81 1.58
N GLY A 83 -13.88 -11.07 0.27
CA GLY A 83 -13.92 -10.02 -0.73
C GLY A 83 -14.09 -10.57 -2.14
N GLU A 84 -14.69 -9.76 -3.00
CA GLU A 84 -14.82 -10.02 -4.43
C GLU A 84 -14.75 -8.68 -5.16
N GLY A 85 -13.84 -8.59 -6.12
CA GLY A 85 -13.70 -7.46 -7.02
C GLY A 85 -13.95 -7.89 -8.46
N GLY A 86 -13.75 -6.98 -9.41
CA GLY A 86 -13.94 -7.26 -10.83
C GLY A 86 -13.01 -8.34 -11.40
N PHE A 87 -11.84 -8.56 -10.77
CA PHE A 87 -10.78 -9.42 -11.30
C PHE A 87 -10.39 -10.57 -10.38
N SER A 88 -10.83 -10.55 -9.12
CA SER A 88 -10.40 -11.55 -8.15
C SER A 88 -11.40 -11.74 -7.03
N THR A 89 -11.39 -12.95 -6.47
CA THR A 89 -12.07 -13.27 -5.21
C THR A 89 -11.03 -13.56 -4.14
N VAL A 90 -11.28 -13.09 -2.93
CA VAL A 90 -10.41 -13.28 -1.77
C VAL A 90 -11.11 -14.13 -0.71
N TYR A 91 -10.45 -15.21 -0.28
CA TYR A 91 -10.91 -16.09 0.79
C TYR A 91 -9.98 -16.01 1.99
N LEU A 92 -10.53 -15.94 3.20
CA LEU A 92 -9.81 -16.24 4.44
C LEU A 92 -9.79 -17.76 4.63
N VAL A 93 -8.62 -18.31 4.93
CA VAL A 93 -8.44 -19.74 5.23
C VAL A 93 -7.54 -19.94 6.44
N THR A 94 -7.58 -21.12 7.04
CA THR A 94 -6.53 -21.60 7.93
C THR A 94 -5.54 -22.45 7.13
N CYS A 95 -4.26 -22.07 7.15
CA CYS A 95 -3.15 -22.76 6.48
C CYS A 95 -2.33 -23.58 7.49
N TYR A 96 -2.29 -24.90 7.30
CA TYR A 96 -1.50 -25.84 8.11
C TYR A 96 -0.14 -26.13 7.47
N CYS A 97 0.58 -25.06 7.09
CA CYS A 97 1.90 -25.17 6.49
C CYS A 97 2.98 -24.77 7.50
N PRO A 98 3.91 -25.68 7.86
CA PRO A 98 4.81 -25.48 9.00
C PRO A 98 5.91 -24.42 8.78
N LEU A 99 6.03 -23.81 7.59
CA LEU A 99 7.16 -22.94 7.19
C LEU A 99 6.70 -21.80 6.27
N LEU A 100 5.82 -20.92 6.76
CA LEU A 100 5.47 -19.68 6.04
C LEU A 100 6.44 -18.53 6.36
N VAL A 101 7.07 -18.57 7.53
CA VAL A 101 8.06 -17.60 8.02
C VAL A 101 9.31 -18.37 8.45
N LEU A 102 10.49 -17.81 8.16
CA LEU A 102 11.78 -18.46 8.38
C LEU A 102 12.08 -18.82 9.86
N ASP A 103 11.44 -18.13 10.80
CA ASP A 103 11.59 -18.31 12.26
C ASP A 103 10.27 -18.74 12.96
N SER A 104 9.33 -19.35 12.25
CA SER A 104 8.05 -19.77 12.85
C SER A 104 8.24 -20.72 14.04
N ILE A 105 7.63 -20.39 15.18
CA ILE A 105 7.65 -21.17 16.44
C ILE A 105 6.80 -22.45 16.27
N ASP A 106 7.15 -23.53 16.97
CA ASP A 106 6.46 -24.83 16.92
C ASP A 106 4.96 -24.79 17.29
N GLU A 107 4.48 -23.74 17.96
CA GLU A 107 3.06 -23.57 18.32
C GLU A 107 2.18 -23.18 17.11
N GLU A 108 2.69 -22.36 16.17
CA GLU A 108 1.98 -22.03 14.91
C GLU A 108 1.75 -23.28 14.05
N LYS A 109 2.59 -24.32 14.22
CA LYS A 109 2.50 -25.58 13.48
C LYS A 109 1.30 -26.45 13.88
N LYS A 110 0.70 -26.22 15.06
CA LYS A 110 -0.44 -27.01 15.55
C LYS A 110 -1.80 -26.37 15.28
N GLU A 111 -1.90 -25.05 15.38
CA GLU A 111 -3.18 -24.33 15.27
C GLU A 111 -3.50 -23.86 13.83
N GLY A 112 -2.46 -23.75 12.99
CA GLY A 112 -2.55 -23.25 11.62
C GLY A 112 -2.61 -21.72 11.57
N LYS A 113 -2.06 -21.14 10.51
CA LYS A 113 -1.99 -19.67 10.34
C LYS A 113 -3.16 -19.18 9.49
N LYS A 114 -3.82 -18.10 9.91
CA LYS A 114 -4.81 -17.41 9.08
C LYS A 114 -4.11 -16.68 7.93
N VAL A 115 -4.54 -16.96 6.70
CA VAL A 115 -4.00 -16.36 5.47
C VAL A 115 -5.13 -15.99 4.52
N ALA A 116 -4.86 -15.06 3.61
CA ALA A 116 -5.78 -14.68 2.54
C ALA A 116 -5.37 -15.35 1.22
N LEU A 117 -6.29 -16.08 0.61
CA LEU A 117 -6.15 -16.62 -0.75
C LEU A 117 -6.77 -15.65 -1.74
N LYS A 118 -5.97 -15.03 -2.59
CA LYS A 118 -6.44 -14.23 -3.71
C LYS A 118 -6.45 -15.09 -4.97
N ILE A 119 -7.63 -15.31 -5.54
CA ILE A 119 -7.86 -16.09 -6.75
C ILE A 119 -8.21 -15.12 -7.86
N LEU A 120 -7.42 -15.10 -8.94
CA LEU A 120 -7.72 -14.27 -10.11
C LEU A 120 -8.73 -14.99 -11.01
N HIS A 121 -9.75 -14.28 -11.49
CA HIS A 121 -10.68 -14.82 -12.47
C HIS A 121 -9.98 -14.95 -13.84
N ASP A 122 -10.20 -16.06 -14.55
CA ASP A 122 -9.54 -16.37 -15.85
C ASP A 122 -8.00 -16.49 -15.76
N SER A 123 -7.53 -17.13 -14.67
CA SER A 123 -6.11 -17.29 -14.37
C SER A 123 -5.44 -18.38 -15.22
N SER A 124 -5.51 -18.27 -16.55
CA SER A 124 -4.47 -18.87 -17.37
C SER A 124 -3.10 -18.33 -16.90
N MET A 125 -2.02 -19.11 -17.04
CA MET A 125 -0.66 -18.72 -16.63
C MET A 125 -0.16 -17.54 -17.48
N THR A 126 -0.69 -16.35 -17.19
CA THR A 126 -0.39 -15.12 -17.91
C THR A 126 0.78 -14.41 -17.25
N ASN A 127 1.49 -13.60 -18.04
CA ASN A 127 2.48 -12.67 -17.52
C ASN A 127 1.91 -11.76 -16.42
N ASN A 128 0.59 -11.51 -16.41
CA ASN A 128 -0.08 -10.66 -15.43
C ASN A 128 -0.02 -11.26 -14.03
N PHE A 129 -0.36 -12.55 -13.85
CA PHE A 129 -0.25 -13.22 -12.55
C PHE A 129 1.18 -13.18 -12.01
N LEU A 130 2.17 -13.53 -12.86
CA LEU A 130 3.57 -13.55 -12.47
C LEU A 130 4.11 -12.16 -12.11
N ASN A 131 3.65 -11.12 -12.81
CA ASN A 131 4.03 -9.74 -12.54
C ASN A 131 3.45 -9.26 -11.21
N GLU A 132 2.18 -9.55 -10.94
CA GLU A 132 1.54 -9.21 -9.67
C GLU A 132 2.21 -9.91 -8.48
N VAL A 133 2.50 -11.23 -8.58
CA VAL A 133 3.25 -11.96 -7.54
C VAL A 133 4.60 -11.30 -7.25
N LYS A 134 5.31 -10.86 -8.30
CA LYS A 134 6.64 -10.21 -8.14
C LYS A 134 6.55 -8.82 -7.50
N ALA A 135 5.40 -8.17 -7.60
CA ALA A 135 5.16 -6.81 -7.08
C ALA A 135 4.85 -6.81 -5.57
N TYR A 136 4.31 -7.91 -5.02
CA TYR A 136 4.19 -8.08 -3.58
C TYR A 136 5.55 -8.21 -2.88
N SER A 137 5.56 -7.86 -1.59
CA SER A 137 6.74 -7.97 -0.74
C SER A 137 6.79 -9.30 -0.01
N ILE A 138 7.99 -9.80 0.26
CA ILE A 138 8.20 -10.91 1.19
C ILE A 138 8.74 -10.44 2.55
N SER A 139 9.02 -9.14 2.69
CA SER A 139 9.69 -8.61 3.86
C SER A 139 8.73 -8.29 4.99
N GLU A 140 9.11 -8.60 6.22
CA GLU A 140 8.33 -8.28 7.43
C GLU A 140 8.19 -6.77 7.65
N HIS A 141 9.18 -5.98 7.19
CA HIS A 141 9.26 -4.54 7.44
C HIS A 141 8.83 -3.70 6.23
N SER A 142 8.03 -4.28 5.35
CA SER A 142 7.52 -3.61 4.16
C SER A 142 6.14 -3.04 4.43
N ASN A 143 5.89 -1.82 3.95
CA ASN A 143 4.55 -1.26 3.89
C ASN A 143 3.82 -1.67 2.59
N ILE A 144 4.21 -2.82 2.01
CA ILE A 144 3.49 -3.52 0.94
C ILE A 144 3.09 -4.87 1.52
N LEU A 145 1.85 -5.30 1.27
CA LEU A 145 1.28 -6.53 1.83
C LEU A 145 2.19 -7.74 1.55
N LYS A 146 2.39 -8.56 2.58
CA LYS A 146 3.30 -9.70 2.51
C LYS A 146 2.68 -10.86 1.72
N ILE A 147 3.42 -11.37 0.73
CA ILE A 147 3.11 -12.62 0.04
C ILE A 147 3.90 -13.77 0.65
N LEU A 148 3.19 -14.85 1.00
CA LEU A 148 3.73 -16.03 1.65
C LEU A 148 4.06 -17.14 0.65
N GLY A 149 3.38 -17.15 -0.50
CA GLY A 149 3.56 -18.18 -1.51
C GLY A 149 2.50 -18.12 -2.60
N ILE A 150 2.48 -19.18 -3.39
CA ILE A 150 1.48 -19.43 -4.43
C ILE A 150 0.96 -20.85 -4.33
N SER A 151 -0.22 -21.07 -4.89
CA SER A 151 -0.86 -22.39 -4.97
C SER A 151 -1.67 -22.48 -6.26
N GLN A 152 -2.33 -23.61 -6.48
CA GLN A 152 -3.29 -23.81 -7.56
C GLN A 152 -4.47 -24.61 -7.04
N ASN A 153 -5.68 -24.14 -7.32
CA ASN A 153 -6.89 -24.88 -6.99
C ASN A 153 -6.93 -26.18 -7.83
N PRO A 154 -7.03 -27.37 -7.21
CA PRO A 154 -6.97 -28.64 -7.94
C PRO A 154 -8.19 -28.87 -8.84
N GLU A 155 -9.33 -28.26 -8.53
CA GLU A 155 -10.60 -28.39 -9.27
C GLU A 155 -10.68 -27.38 -10.42
N SER A 156 -10.60 -26.08 -10.10
CA SER A 156 -10.75 -25.02 -11.12
C SER A 156 -9.48 -24.80 -11.96
N LYS A 157 -8.33 -25.30 -11.49
CA LYS A 157 -6.99 -25.03 -12.02
C LYS A 157 -6.55 -23.57 -11.93
N ASP A 158 -7.29 -22.74 -11.21
CA ASP A 158 -6.92 -21.35 -11.02
C ASP A 158 -5.67 -21.22 -10.15
N TYR A 159 -4.79 -20.30 -10.54
CA TYR A 159 -3.65 -19.92 -9.71
C TYR A 159 -4.09 -19.03 -8.56
N VAL A 160 -3.45 -19.26 -7.41
CA VAL A 160 -3.81 -18.63 -6.14
C VAL A 160 -2.59 -17.97 -5.54
N MET A 161 -2.73 -16.72 -5.11
CA MET A 161 -1.73 -16.05 -4.29
C MET A 161 -2.07 -16.26 -2.82
N VAL A 162 -1.07 -16.60 -2.02
CA VAL A 162 -1.21 -16.81 -0.58
C VAL A 162 -0.62 -15.58 0.11
N LEU A 163 -1.48 -14.69 0.57
CA LEU A 163 -1.14 -13.42 1.18
C LEU A 163 -1.31 -13.49 2.70
N GLU A 164 -0.56 -12.67 3.42
CA GLU A 164 -0.81 -12.50 4.84
C GLU A 164 -2.18 -11.85 5.09
N TYR A 165 -2.89 -12.33 6.10
CA TYR A 165 -4.22 -11.82 6.40
C TYR A 165 -4.16 -10.54 7.24
N ALA A 166 -4.64 -9.43 6.66
CA ALA A 166 -4.82 -8.16 7.34
C ALA A 166 -6.11 -8.16 8.17
N ASN A 167 -6.02 -8.62 9.42
CA ASN A 167 -7.16 -8.86 10.32
C ASN A 167 -7.95 -7.62 10.79
N ARG A 168 -7.50 -6.41 10.43
CA ARG A 168 -8.15 -5.14 10.76
C ARG A 168 -8.88 -4.51 9.57
N GLY A 169 -8.84 -5.15 8.40
CA GLY A 169 -9.51 -4.70 7.19
C GLY A 169 -8.83 -3.49 6.54
N ASN A 170 -9.53 -2.90 5.56
CA ASN A 170 -9.03 -1.72 4.84
C ASN A 170 -9.15 -0.42 5.66
N PHE A 171 -8.46 0.63 5.21
CA PHE A 171 -8.37 1.89 5.93
C PHE A 171 -9.75 2.53 6.14
N ASN A 172 -10.60 2.49 5.12
CA ASN A 172 -11.97 3.01 5.23
C ASN A 172 -12.77 2.30 6.34
N TYR A 173 -12.73 0.97 6.37
CA TYR A 173 -13.40 0.17 7.39
C TYR A 173 -12.85 0.45 8.79
N TRP A 174 -11.52 0.48 8.93
CA TRP A 174 -10.88 0.73 10.23
C TRP A 174 -11.19 2.13 10.75
N LEU A 175 -11.17 3.15 9.89
CA LEU A 175 -11.42 4.52 10.31
C LEU A 175 -12.84 4.70 10.86
N ASN A 176 -13.84 4.10 10.21
CA ASN A 176 -15.23 4.14 10.68
C ASN A 176 -15.41 3.60 12.10
N LYS A 177 -14.54 2.70 12.56
CA LYS A 177 -14.57 2.13 13.91
C LYS A 177 -13.70 2.88 14.92
N ASN A 178 -12.65 3.56 14.46
CA ASN A 178 -11.58 4.09 15.31
C ASN A 178 -11.41 5.61 15.23
N TYR A 179 -12.29 6.32 14.52
CA TYR A 179 -12.18 7.75 14.26
C TYR A 179 -11.92 8.60 15.52
N GLU A 180 -12.56 8.25 16.64
CA GLU A 180 -12.42 8.99 17.91
C GLU A 180 -10.98 9.03 18.42
N ASN A 181 -10.23 7.93 18.21
CA ASN A 181 -8.85 7.77 18.64
C ASN A 181 -7.84 8.14 17.55
N PHE A 182 -8.30 8.58 16.37
CA PHE A 182 -7.44 8.90 15.23
C PHE A 182 -6.91 10.34 15.30
N ASN A 183 -6.06 10.59 16.29
CA ASN A 183 -5.39 11.87 16.53
C ASN A 183 -4.31 12.19 15.48
N TRP A 184 -3.82 13.43 15.45
CA TRP A 184 -2.82 13.87 14.46
C TRP A 184 -1.51 13.08 14.47
N LEU A 185 -1.05 12.62 15.64
CA LEU A 185 0.14 11.77 15.71
C LEU A 185 -0.09 10.45 14.94
N SER A 186 -1.23 9.81 15.20
CA SER A 186 -1.63 8.58 14.52
C SER A 186 -1.81 8.83 13.03
N LYS A 187 -2.48 9.92 12.63
CA LYS A 187 -2.65 10.32 11.22
C LYS A 187 -1.31 10.41 10.48
N LEU A 188 -0.32 11.09 11.08
CA LEU A 188 1.01 11.24 10.49
C LEU A 188 1.77 9.91 10.43
N LYS A 189 1.70 9.07 11.47
CA LYS A 189 2.28 7.72 11.46
C LYS A 189 1.71 6.89 10.30
N ARG A 190 0.38 6.92 10.12
CA ARG A 190 -0.32 6.20 9.02
C ARG A 190 0.05 6.72 7.63
N LEU A 191 0.19 8.03 7.46
CA LEU A 191 0.67 8.59 6.18
C LEU A 191 2.12 8.21 5.91
N GLY A 192 2.96 8.15 6.97
CA GLY A 192 4.32 7.64 6.91
C GLY A 192 4.37 6.21 6.38
N ASP A 193 3.55 5.31 6.94
CA ASP A 193 3.43 3.93 6.46
C ASP A 193 3.09 3.88 4.96
N ILE A 194 2.07 4.64 4.53
CA ILE A 194 1.60 4.63 3.14
C ILE A 194 2.67 5.17 2.19
N ILE A 195 3.30 6.31 2.50
CA ILE A 195 4.27 6.93 1.59
C ILE A 195 5.56 6.12 1.50
N VAL A 196 5.97 5.43 2.57
CA VAL A 196 7.08 4.47 2.53
C VAL A 196 6.75 3.28 1.64
N GLY A 197 5.52 2.74 1.74
CA GLY A 197 5.06 1.68 0.83
C GLY A 197 5.06 2.13 -0.63
N LEU A 198 4.58 3.35 -0.89
CA LEU A 198 4.56 3.90 -2.25
C LEU A 198 5.98 4.14 -2.78
N GLN A 199 6.90 4.59 -1.92
CA GLN A 199 8.31 4.74 -2.26
C GLN A 199 8.91 3.40 -2.70
N GLN A 200 8.65 2.32 -1.96
CA GLN A 200 9.12 0.97 -2.29
C GLN A 200 8.64 0.51 -3.67
N ILE A 201 7.42 0.88 -4.08
CA ILE A 201 6.88 0.61 -5.42
C ILE A 201 7.62 1.44 -6.47
N HIS A 202 7.77 2.74 -6.24
CA HIS A 202 8.37 3.68 -7.19
C HIS A 202 9.87 3.44 -7.41
N GLU A 203 10.60 2.98 -6.40
CA GLU A 203 12.02 2.60 -6.50
C GLU A 203 12.22 1.40 -7.44
N GLN A 204 11.24 0.50 -7.52
CA GLN A 204 11.21 -0.62 -8.48
C GLN A 204 10.79 -0.20 -9.90
N GLN A 205 10.66 1.11 -10.17
CA GLN A 205 10.16 1.67 -11.43
C GLN A 205 8.75 1.18 -11.78
N MET A 206 7.92 0.98 -10.75
CA MET A 206 6.51 0.62 -10.89
C MET A 206 5.61 1.79 -10.47
N VAL A 207 4.36 1.72 -10.92
CA VAL A 207 3.25 2.61 -10.56
C VAL A 207 2.12 1.72 -10.05
N HIS A 208 1.48 2.09 -8.93
CA HIS A 208 0.41 1.30 -8.33
C HIS A 208 -0.88 1.34 -9.16
N ARG A 209 -1.22 2.51 -9.72
CA ARG A 209 -2.37 2.78 -10.63
C ARG A 209 -3.76 2.72 -10.00
N ASP A 210 -3.91 2.05 -8.87
CA ASP A 210 -5.18 1.98 -8.13
C ASP A 210 -5.00 2.23 -6.63
N LEU A 211 -4.24 3.26 -6.28
CA LEU A 211 -3.97 3.61 -4.89
C LEU A 211 -5.19 4.34 -4.30
N HIS A 212 -5.85 3.73 -3.32
CA HIS A 212 -6.95 4.36 -2.59
C HIS A 212 -7.14 3.70 -1.21
N THR A 213 -8.03 4.26 -0.40
CA THR A 213 -8.27 3.81 1.00
C THR A 213 -8.77 2.36 1.12
N GLY A 214 -9.31 1.79 0.05
CA GLY A 214 -9.75 0.39 -0.02
C GLY A 214 -8.59 -0.60 -0.23
N ASN A 215 -7.51 -0.15 -0.88
CA ASN A 215 -6.31 -0.93 -1.15
C ASN A 215 -5.21 -0.69 -0.10
N ILE A 216 -5.50 0.03 0.97
CA ILE A 216 -4.62 0.21 2.13
C ILE A 216 -5.20 -0.61 3.28
N LEU A 217 -4.43 -1.57 3.79
CA LEU A 217 -4.88 -2.51 4.82
C LEU A 217 -4.17 -2.27 6.15
N PHE A 218 -4.89 -2.45 7.25
CA PHE A 218 -4.32 -2.48 8.59
C PHE A 218 -3.82 -3.88 8.93
N GLN A 219 -2.57 -3.94 9.35
CA GLN A 219 -1.90 -5.15 9.77
C GLN A 219 -1.47 -5.04 11.23
N PHE A 220 -1.59 -6.16 11.95
CA PHE A 220 -1.12 -6.31 13.32
C PHE A 220 0.05 -7.30 13.33
N ALA A 221 1.25 -6.82 13.64
CA ALA A 221 2.39 -7.67 14.00
C ALA A 221 2.65 -7.52 15.51
N GLU A 222 3.56 -6.61 15.88
CA GLU A 222 3.83 -6.19 17.27
C GLU A 222 3.13 -4.83 17.57
N GLU A 223 2.95 -4.00 16.54
CA GLU A 223 2.14 -2.78 16.54
C GLU A 223 1.23 -2.75 15.30
N GLU A 224 0.17 -1.93 15.33
CA GLU A 224 -0.64 -1.66 14.14
C GLU A 224 0.17 -0.81 13.15
N PHE A 225 0.29 -1.26 11.89
CA PHE A 225 0.85 -0.52 10.76
C PHE A 225 -0.01 -0.68 9.50
N LEU A 226 0.17 0.21 8.53
CA LEU A 226 -0.50 0.13 7.24
C LEU A 226 0.38 -0.48 6.15
N CYS A 227 -0.23 -1.27 5.28
CA CYS A 227 0.40 -1.75 4.06
C CYS A 227 -0.48 -1.48 2.83
N ILE A 228 0.18 -1.18 1.71
CA ILE A 228 -0.44 -1.12 0.39
C ILE A 228 -0.67 -2.55 -0.10
N SER A 229 -1.87 -2.81 -0.60
CA SER A 229 -2.31 -4.11 -1.10
C SER A 229 -2.85 -3.98 -2.53
N ASP A 230 -3.36 -5.08 -3.08
CA ASP A 230 -3.87 -5.17 -4.45
C ASP A 230 -2.89 -4.69 -5.54
N MET A 231 -1.85 -5.49 -5.76
CA MET A 231 -0.81 -5.18 -6.75
C MET A 231 -1.20 -5.58 -8.19
N GLY A 232 -2.47 -5.93 -8.46
CA GLY A 232 -2.90 -6.49 -9.74
C GLY A 232 -2.85 -5.52 -10.92
N LEU A 233 -3.00 -4.22 -10.65
CA LEU A 233 -2.82 -3.16 -11.65
C LEU A 233 -1.42 -2.53 -11.59
N CYS A 234 -0.58 -2.98 -10.65
CA CYS A 234 0.77 -2.46 -10.52
C CYS A 234 1.61 -2.86 -11.72
N GLY A 235 2.27 -1.88 -12.33
CA GLY A 235 2.99 -2.10 -13.59
C GLY A 235 4.13 -1.13 -13.81
N LYS A 236 5.03 -1.49 -14.73
CA LYS A 236 6.11 -0.60 -15.17
C LYS A 236 5.54 0.67 -15.81
N ILE A 237 6.30 1.76 -15.69
CA ILE A 237 5.95 3.07 -16.25
C ILE A 237 5.66 2.99 -17.76
N ASP A 238 6.41 2.17 -18.49
CA ASP A 238 6.30 2.04 -19.95
C ASP A 238 5.28 0.97 -20.41
N ASN A 239 4.59 0.30 -19.49
CA ASN A 239 3.58 -0.69 -19.86
C ASN A 239 2.25 0.05 -20.11
N ILE A 240 2.14 0.57 -21.32
CA ILE A 240 1.06 1.41 -21.80
C ILE A 240 -0.12 0.51 -22.18
N ASP A 241 -0.94 0.12 -21.20
CA ASP A 241 -2.30 -0.28 -21.52
C ASP A 241 -3.13 0.99 -21.66
N GLU A 242 -3.03 1.61 -22.84
CA GLU A 242 -3.72 2.85 -23.23
C GLU A 242 -5.25 2.69 -23.27
N SER A 243 -5.75 1.46 -23.23
CA SER A 243 -7.13 1.17 -23.58
C SER A 243 -8.11 1.26 -22.41
N ASN A 244 -7.70 0.91 -21.19
CA ASN A 244 -8.61 0.80 -20.06
C ASN A 244 -8.12 1.54 -18.81
N ILE A 245 -8.96 2.43 -18.30
CA ILE A 245 -8.76 3.13 -17.03
C ILE A 245 -9.54 2.37 -15.97
N TYR A 246 -8.84 1.82 -14.99
CA TYR A 246 -9.43 1.16 -13.84
C TYR A 246 -9.14 1.93 -12.56
N GLY A 247 -10.11 1.92 -11.65
CA GLY A 247 -9.91 2.32 -10.26
C GLY A 247 -11.07 3.09 -9.69
N VAL A 248 -10.81 3.85 -8.62
CA VAL A 248 -11.80 4.65 -7.91
C VAL A 248 -11.72 6.10 -8.35
N MET A 249 -12.69 6.56 -9.16
CA MET A 249 -12.68 7.85 -9.87
C MET A 249 -12.11 9.06 -9.08
N PRO A 250 -12.55 9.35 -7.84
CA PRO A 250 -11.96 10.42 -7.01
C PRO A 250 -10.45 10.38 -6.83
N TYR A 251 -9.85 9.18 -6.81
CA TYR A 251 -8.42 8.94 -6.61
C TYR A 251 -7.62 8.90 -7.92
N ILE A 252 -8.27 8.97 -9.08
CA ILE A 252 -7.61 8.91 -10.39
C ILE A 252 -7.23 10.32 -10.84
N ALA A 253 -5.96 10.47 -11.24
CA ALA A 253 -5.41 11.76 -11.63
C ALA A 253 -6.09 12.34 -12.90
N PRO A 254 -6.24 13.67 -13.01
CA PRO A 254 -6.88 14.33 -14.15
C PRO A 254 -6.33 13.94 -15.52
N GLU A 255 -5.01 13.78 -15.63
CA GLU A 255 -4.35 13.39 -16.88
C GLU A 255 -4.69 11.94 -17.25
N VAL A 256 -4.82 11.06 -16.27
CA VAL A 256 -5.20 9.66 -16.48
C VAL A 256 -6.66 9.55 -16.87
N LEU A 257 -7.56 10.32 -16.24
CA LEU A 257 -8.96 10.41 -16.66
C LEU A 257 -9.10 10.91 -18.12
N ARG A 258 -8.16 11.72 -18.61
CA ARG A 258 -8.07 12.14 -20.02
C ARG A 258 -7.44 11.10 -20.95
N GLY A 259 -7.08 9.92 -20.44
CA GLY A 259 -6.49 8.84 -21.22
C GLY A 259 -4.97 8.92 -21.38
N LYS A 260 -4.28 9.83 -20.67
CA LYS A 260 -2.80 9.81 -20.66
C LYS A 260 -2.30 8.63 -19.82
N PRO A 261 -1.11 8.07 -20.14
CA PRO A 261 -0.56 6.94 -19.38
C PRO A 261 -0.38 7.23 -17.89
N TYR A 262 -0.49 6.18 -17.07
CA TYR A 262 -0.19 6.26 -15.66
C TYR A 262 1.28 6.58 -15.41
N THR A 263 1.54 7.50 -14.49
CA THR A 263 2.89 7.88 -14.06
C THR A 263 3.01 7.81 -12.54
N LYS A 264 4.23 7.89 -12.01
CA LYS A 264 4.45 8.02 -10.56
C LYS A 264 3.72 9.24 -9.99
N ALA A 265 3.63 10.34 -10.74
CA ALA A 265 2.89 11.54 -10.34
C ALA A 265 1.37 11.29 -10.23
N ALA A 266 0.82 10.32 -10.95
CA ALA A 266 -0.57 9.92 -10.79
C ALA A 266 -0.82 9.21 -9.45
N ASP A 267 0.10 8.35 -9.00
CA ASP A 267 0.01 7.79 -7.64
C ASP A 267 0.15 8.87 -6.55
N ILE A 268 0.96 9.92 -6.78
CA ILE A 268 1.08 11.05 -5.85
C ILE A 268 -0.23 11.84 -5.77
N TYR A 269 -0.96 11.98 -6.88
CA TYR A 269 -2.32 12.53 -6.85
C TYR A 269 -3.25 11.68 -5.99
N SER A 270 -3.23 10.36 -6.15
CA SER A 270 -4.00 9.44 -5.31
C SER A 270 -3.62 9.58 -3.83
N PHE A 271 -2.33 9.73 -3.52
CA PHE A 271 -1.85 10.00 -2.16
C PHE A 271 -2.41 11.32 -1.60
N GLY A 272 -2.48 12.39 -2.40
CA GLY A 272 -3.14 13.64 -2.01
C GLY A 272 -4.63 13.46 -1.63
N MET A 273 -5.35 12.60 -2.35
CA MET A 273 -6.74 12.24 -2.01
C MET A 273 -6.83 11.39 -0.74
N ILE A 274 -5.84 10.55 -0.47
CA ILE A 274 -5.74 9.82 0.81
C ILE A 274 -5.43 10.79 1.96
N MET A 275 -4.58 11.79 1.75
CA MET A 275 -4.35 12.84 2.74
C MET A 275 -5.66 13.57 3.10
N TYR A 276 -6.48 13.95 2.11
CA TYR A 276 -7.80 14.52 2.38
C TYR A 276 -8.68 13.60 3.24
N PHE A 277 -8.71 12.30 2.93
CA PHE A 277 -9.42 11.31 3.73
C PHE A 277 -8.89 11.21 5.16
N VAL A 278 -7.56 11.21 5.35
CA VAL A 278 -6.93 11.13 6.68
C VAL A 278 -7.22 12.38 7.52
N ALA A 279 -7.19 13.55 6.90
CA ALA A 279 -7.49 14.81 7.58
C ALA A 279 -8.95 14.84 8.05
N THR A 280 -9.89 14.56 7.15
CA THR A 280 -11.32 14.86 7.36
C THR A 280 -12.14 13.66 7.84
N GLY A 281 -11.67 12.44 7.59
CA GLY A 281 -12.42 11.19 7.70
C GLY A 281 -13.48 11.00 6.61
N ARG A 282 -13.53 11.89 5.61
CA ARG A 282 -14.52 11.87 4.53
C ARG A 282 -13.89 11.29 3.28
N GLN A 283 -14.65 10.51 2.54
CA GLN A 283 -14.23 10.11 1.20
C GLN A 283 -14.20 11.34 0.26
N PRO A 284 -13.23 11.43 -0.67
CA PRO A 284 -13.19 12.54 -1.62
C PRO A 284 -14.43 12.52 -2.53
N PHE A 285 -15.09 13.67 -2.69
CA PHE A 285 -16.31 13.83 -3.48
C PHE A 285 -17.50 12.94 -3.02
N ALA A 286 -17.61 12.66 -1.73
CA ALA A 286 -18.68 11.84 -1.15
C ALA A 286 -20.10 12.33 -1.46
N ASP A 287 -20.25 13.62 -1.72
CA ASP A 287 -21.48 14.34 -2.04
C ASP A 287 -21.82 14.36 -3.54
N TYR A 288 -20.98 13.77 -4.40
CA TYR A 288 -21.17 13.75 -5.86
C TYR A 288 -21.57 12.37 -6.39
N ALA A 289 -22.32 12.35 -7.48
CA ALA A 289 -22.41 11.17 -8.33
C ALA A 289 -21.03 10.90 -8.96
N HIS A 290 -20.56 9.66 -8.95
CA HIS A 290 -19.33 9.30 -9.65
C HIS A 290 -19.64 8.97 -11.11
N ASP A 291 -19.94 10.01 -11.88
CA ASP A 291 -20.34 9.94 -13.29
C ASP A 291 -19.39 10.75 -14.19
N GLN A 292 -19.78 10.92 -15.46
CA GLN A 292 -19.01 11.70 -16.43
C GLN A 292 -18.85 13.18 -16.03
N ASN A 293 -19.84 13.76 -15.33
CA ASN A 293 -19.77 15.14 -14.89
C ASN A 293 -18.70 15.32 -13.82
N LEU A 294 -18.64 14.42 -12.84
CA LEU A 294 -17.57 14.46 -11.83
C LEU A 294 -16.20 14.29 -12.48
N ALA A 295 -16.06 13.34 -13.41
CA ALA A 295 -14.80 13.13 -14.13
C ALA A 295 -14.35 14.40 -14.88
N LEU A 296 -15.27 15.08 -15.59
CA LEU A 296 -15.02 16.36 -16.25
C LEU A 296 -14.64 17.46 -15.24
N ASN A 297 -15.36 17.57 -14.12
CA ASN A 297 -15.07 18.58 -13.11
C ASN A 297 -13.70 18.37 -12.45
N ILE A 298 -13.30 17.13 -12.18
CA ILE A 298 -11.95 16.79 -11.69
C ILE A 298 -10.89 17.24 -12.69
N CYS A 299 -11.11 16.96 -13.98
CA CYS A 299 -10.28 17.41 -15.08
C CYS A 299 -10.19 18.94 -15.17
N ASN A 300 -11.27 19.65 -14.82
CA ASN A 300 -11.34 21.12 -14.79
C ASN A 300 -10.82 21.73 -13.47
N GLY A 301 -10.34 20.91 -12.54
CA GLY A 301 -9.65 21.39 -11.34
C GLY A 301 -10.50 21.45 -10.07
N ILE A 302 -11.73 20.92 -10.06
CA ILE A 302 -12.47 20.79 -8.80
C ILE A 302 -11.68 19.91 -7.82
N ARG A 303 -11.69 20.26 -6.53
CA ARG A 303 -11.07 19.48 -5.45
C ARG A 303 -12.03 19.46 -4.25
N PRO A 304 -11.95 18.45 -3.37
CA PRO A 304 -12.71 18.45 -2.13
C PRO A 304 -12.37 19.64 -1.25
N GLU A 305 -13.37 20.22 -0.59
CA GLU A 305 -13.18 21.38 0.29
C GLU A 305 -12.60 20.97 1.65
N ILE A 306 -11.55 21.68 2.05
CA ILE A 306 -10.93 21.59 3.38
C ILE A 306 -10.43 22.98 3.78
N ASP A 307 -10.55 23.30 5.07
CA ASP A 307 -10.06 24.55 5.65
C ASP A 307 -9.02 24.31 6.76
N GLU A 308 -8.39 25.40 7.20
CA GLU A 308 -7.34 25.38 8.23
C GLU A 308 -7.87 25.04 9.64
N GLN A 309 -9.19 24.94 9.84
CA GLN A 309 -9.76 24.44 11.10
C GLN A 309 -9.75 22.90 11.10
N GLU A 310 -10.06 22.27 9.97
CA GLU A 310 -10.05 20.81 9.84
C GLU A 310 -8.64 20.21 9.80
N ALA A 311 -7.65 20.93 9.25
CA ALA A 311 -6.26 20.47 9.17
C ALA A 311 -5.22 21.59 9.22
N PRO A 312 -3.99 21.31 9.68
CA PRO A 312 -2.86 22.25 9.64
C PRO A 312 -2.63 22.82 8.25
N LYS A 313 -2.29 24.10 8.16
CA LYS A 313 -1.99 24.76 6.89
C LYS A 313 -0.85 24.06 6.14
N CYS A 314 0.25 23.72 6.81
CA CYS A 314 1.38 23.02 6.20
C CYS A 314 0.97 21.67 5.58
N TYR A 315 0.03 20.98 6.23
CA TYR A 315 -0.55 19.73 5.73
C TYR A 315 -1.40 19.97 4.48
N ILE A 316 -2.28 20.98 4.52
CA ILE A 316 -3.13 21.37 3.39
C ILE A 316 -2.28 21.78 2.19
N ASP A 317 -1.19 22.52 2.41
CA ASP A 317 -0.28 22.97 1.36
C ASP A 317 0.39 21.77 0.67
N LEU A 318 0.91 20.80 1.42
CA LEU A 318 1.48 19.57 0.85
C LEU A 318 0.42 18.75 0.11
N MET A 319 -0.75 18.56 0.72
CA MET A 319 -1.86 17.84 0.10
C MET A 319 -2.27 18.49 -1.22
N LYS A 320 -2.35 19.82 -1.24
CA LYS A 320 -2.67 20.59 -2.44
C LYS A 320 -1.63 20.46 -3.53
N LYS A 321 -0.36 20.43 -3.15
CA LYS A 321 0.74 20.15 -4.09
C LYS A 321 0.65 18.73 -4.66
N CYS A 322 0.28 17.73 -3.84
CA CYS A 322 0.16 16.34 -4.29
C CYS A 322 -0.94 16.15 -5.35
N TRP A 323 -2.07 16.87 -5.24
CA TRP A 323 -3.18 16.75 -6.19
C TRP A 323 -3.23 17.88 -7.24
N ASP A 324 -2.10 18.54 -7.50
CA ASP A 324 -2.01 19.62 -8.49
C ASP A 324 -2.48 19.14 -9.87
N LEU A 325 -3.12 20.04 -10.63
CA LEU A 325 -3.63 19.70 -11.96
C LEU A 325 -2.48 19.35 -12.91
N ASN A 326 -1.34 20.04 -12.83
CA ASN A 326 -0.16 19.74 -13.59
C ASN A 326 0.68 18.66 -12.87
N PRO A 327 0.84 17.45 -13.45
CA PRO A 327 1.61 16.38 -12.81
C PRO A 327 3.08 16.74 -12.54
N LYS A 328 3.64 17.75 -13.23
CA LYS A 328 5.02 18.22 -13.00
C LYS A 328 5.20 19.08 -11.75
N GLU A 329 4.13 19.69 -11.24
CA GLU A 329 4.18 20.50 -10.02
C GLU A 329 4.02 19.64 -8.76
N ARG A 330 3.58 18.39 -8.93
CA ARG A 330 3.45 17.43 -7.83
C ARG A 330 4.85 17.03 -7.33
N PRO A 331 5.04 16.89 -6.01
CA PRO A 331 6.29 16.39 -5.47
C PRO A 331 6.53 14.95 -5.94
N ASP A 332 7.79 14.54 -6.02
CA ASP A 332 8.07 13.10 -6.11
C ASP A 332 7.83 12.40 -4.75
N VAL A 333 7.87 11.07 -4.76
CA VAL A 333 7.57 10.27 -3.57
C VAL A 333 8.57 10.51 -2.42
N ASN A 334 9.82 10.85 -2.72
CA ASN A 334 10.83 11.14 -1.70
C ASN A 334 10.57 12.52 -1.09
N GLU A 335 10.29 13.53 -1.91
CA GLU A 335 9.93 14.86 -1.43
C GLU A 335 8.67 14.82 -0.55
N ALA A 336 7.64 14.07 -0.97
CA ALA A 336 6.43 13.89 -0.19
C ALA A 336 6.71 13.16 1.13
N LYS A 337 7.51 12.08 1.10
CA LYS A 337 7.93 11.34 2.30
C LYS A 337 8.67 12.25 3.29
N ASP A 338 9.66 12.99 2.81
CA ASP A 338 10.50 13.84 3.66
C ASP A 338 9.64 14.90 4.36
N ARG A 339 8.63 15.46 3.67
CA ARG A 339 7.67 16.38 4.28
C ARG A 339 6.78 15.72 5.33
N ILE A 340 6.24 14.52 5.06
CA ILE A 340 5.46 13.76 6.05
C ILE A 340 6.29 13.41 7.28
N LEU A 341 7.55 12.99 7.09
CA LEU A 341 8.46 12.71 8.20
C LEU A 341 8.82 13.97 8.98
N ALA A 342 9.03 15.11 8.31
CA ALA A 342 9.23 16.39 8.98
C ALA A 342 8.02 16.76 9.85
N PHE A 343 6.79 16.56 9.36
CA PHE A 343 5.57 16.76 10.16
C PHE A 343 5.51 15.80 11.36
N TYR A 344 5.74 14.50 11.14
CA TYR A 344 5.72 13.50 12.20
C TYR A 344 6.72 13.83 13.30
N ASN A 345 7.98 14.04 12.92
CA ASN A 345 9.04 14.40 13.84
C ASN A 345 8.62 15.67 14.59
N SER A 346 8.17 16.73 13.88
CA SER A 346 7.67 17.98 14.48
C SER A 346 6.67 17.82 15.60
N TYR A 347 5.89 16.74 15.57
CA TYR A 347 4.82 16.51 16.52
C TYR A 347 5.20 15.54 17.65
N VAL A 348 6.20 14.68 17.44
CA VAL A 348 6.71 13.76 18.46
C VAL A 348 7.61 14.53 19.44
N ASP A 349 7.34 14.35 20.74
CA ASP A 349 8.10 14.96 21.83
C ASP A 349 8.95 13.88 22.50
N ASP A 350 10.08 13.51 21.89
CA ASP A 350 11.06 12.60 22.48
C ASP A 350 12.50 13.16 22.44
N ALA A 351 13.36 12.65 23.33
CA ALA A 351 14.72 13.15 23.51
C ALA A 351 15.64 12.91 22.27
N GLU A 352 15.25 12.00 21.38
CA GLU A 352 15.99 11.70 20.15
C GLU A 352 15.70 12.75 19.06
N THR A 353 14.47 13.26 19.08
CA THR A 353 14.01 14.38 18.26
C THR A 353 14.77 15.68 18.58
N GLU A 354 15.09 15.97 19.85
CA GLU A 354 15.96 17.10 20.22
C GLU A 354 17.36 17.01 19.59
N LEU A 355 17.93 15.80 19.48
CA LEU A 355 19.26 15.56 18.90
C LEU A 355 19.28 15.77 17.38
N ILE A 356 18.21 15.40 16.67
CA ILE A 356 18.04 15.66 15.23
C ILE A 356 17.87 17.16 15.00
N ILE A 357 17.01 17.82 15.78
CA ILE A 357 16.77 19.26 15.72
C ILE A 357 18.08 20.06 15.94
N VAL A 358 18.92 19.66 16.89
CA VAL A 358 20.22 20.31 17.18
C VAL A 358 21.23 20.14 16.05
N LYS A 359 21.15 19.06 15.28
CA LYS A 359 22.06 18.75 14.15
C LYS A 359 21.77 19.60 12.90
N TYR A 360 20.52 20.01 12.68
CA TYR A 360 20.08 20.74 11.47
C TYR A 360 19.60 22.17 11.78
N LYS A 361 20.52 22.99 12.33
CA LYS A 361 20.30 24.33 12.93
C LYS A 361 19.46 25.37 12.15
N THR A 362 19.16 25.19 10.85
CA THR A 362 18.39 26.14 10.03
C THR A 362 16.88 25.84 10.00
N GLU A 363 16.45 24.66 10.45
CA GLU A 363 15.06 24.13 10.35
C GLU A 363 14.22 24.31 11.63
N TYR A 364 14.79 24.89 12.69
CA TYR A 364 14.14 25.00 14.00
C TYR A 364 12.82 25.79 13.98
N LYS A 365 12.72 26.83 13.14
CA LYS A 365 11.54 27.69 13.07
C LYS A 365 10.37 27.04 12.32
N GLU A 366 10.64 26.40 11.18
CA GLU A 366 9.63 25.68 10.39
C GLU A 366 9.08 24.49 11.19
N TYR A 367 9.97 23.77 11.87
CA TYR A 367 9.61 22.68 12.75
C TYR A 367 8.70 23.11 13.92
N TYR A 368 9.05 24.21 14.60
CA TYR A 368 8.21 24.76 15.67
C TYR A 368 6.86 25.23 15.14
N ASP A 369 6.84 25.83 13.95
CA ASP A 369 5.61 26.25 13.29
C ASP A 369 4.71 25.04 12.98
N PHE A 370 5.26 23.96 12.42
CA PHE A 370 4.53 22.71 12.22
C PHE A 370 3.95 22.17 13.53
N ASN A 371 4.78 22.04 14.58
CA ASN A 371 4.32 21.57 15.89
C ASN A 371 3.12 22.37 16.39
N MET A 372 3.19 23.70 16.31
CA MET A 372 2.12 24.59 16.74
C MET A 372 0.85 24.41 15.89
N GLN A 373 0.97 24.28 14.57
CA GLN A 373 -0.18 24.04 13.71
C GLN A 373 -0.86 22.70 14.00
N PHE A 374 -0.10 21.61 14.18
CA PHE A 374 -0.66 20.30 14.53
C PHE A 374 -1.32 20.28 15.91
N LYS A 375 -0.73 20.93 16.92
CA LYS A 375 -1.35 21.06 18.26
C LYS A 375 -2.69 21.80 18.19
N LYS A 376 -2.75 22.92 17.48
CA LYS A 376 -4.01 23.67 17.27
C LYS A 376 -5.08 22.83 16.57
N ALA A 377 -4.70 22.09 15.53
CA ALA A 377 -5.64 21.23 14.83
C ALA A 377 -6.13 20.06 15.70
N GLU A 378 -5.29 19.54 16.59
CA GLU A 378 -5.68 18.50 17.57
C GLU A 378 -6.64 19.06 18.64
N GLU A 379 -6.37 20.25 19.17
CA GLU A 379 -7.29 20.95 20.08
C GLU A 379 -8.67 21.18 19.44
N HIS A 380 -8.68 21.63 18.17
CA HIS A 380 -9.93 21.79 17.42
C HIS A 380 -10.67 20.46 17.25
N ARG A 381 -9.97 19.39 16.84
CA ARG A 381 -10.54 18.04 16.72
C ARG A 381 -11.22 17.58 18.01
N LEU A 382 -10.59 17.82 19.16
CA LEU A 382 -11.13 17.47 20.48
C LEU A 382 -12.34 18.32 20.88
N SER A 383 -12.47 19.54 20.36
CA SER A 383 -13.58 20.46 20.63
C SER A 383 -14.87 20.14 19.86
N LEU A 384 -14.77 19.39 18.75
CA LEU A 384 -15.91 19.02 17.92
C LEU A 384 -16.80 18.00 18.67
N LYS A 385 -18.05 18.38 18.96
CA LYS A 385 -19.07 17.46 19.47
C LYS A 385 -19.44 16.45 18.38
N LYS A 386 -19.47 15.15 18.71
CA LYS A 386 -19.84 14.04 17.82
C LYS A 386 -21.08 14.41 17.01
N ASN A 387 -20.91 14.56 15.69
CA ASN A 387 -21.95 14.46 14.67
C ASN A 387 -21.29 14.66 13.30
N LYS A 388 -20.73 13.60 12.72
CA LYS A 388 -20.55 13.54 11.27
C LYS A 388 -21.34 12.33 10.77
N GLU A 389 -22.66 12.51 10.68
CA GLU A 389 -23.44 11.76 9.70
C GLU A 389 -23.08 12.34 8.34
N THR A 390 -22.06 11.77 7.70
CA THR A 390 -21.82 12.03 6.28
C THR A 390 -22.70 11.08 5.49
N THR A 391 -23.72 11.63 4.84
CA THR A 391 -24.50 10.89 3.86
C THR A 391 -23.74 10.95 2.53
N ASN A 392 -23.35 9.79 2.04
CA ASN A 392 -22.78 9.69 0.70
C ASN A 392 -23.90 9.83 -0.33
N HIS A 393 -23.60 10.49 -1.44
CA HIS A 393 -24.45 10.47 -2.61
C HIS A 393 -24.70 9.00 -3.03
N PRO A 394 -25.93 8.59 -3.37
CA PRO A 394 -26.27 7.19 -3.65
C PRO A 394 -25.51 6.59 -4.86
N GLN A 395 -24.97 7.46 -5.72
CA GLN A 395 -24.14 7.07 -6.89
C GLN A 395 -22.64 7.27 -6.65
N ALA A 396 -22.21 7.54 -5.42
CA ALA A 396 -20.80 7.55 -5.04
C ALA A 396 -20.29 6.11 -4.89
N ILE A 397 -19.24 5.77 -5.63
CA ILE A 397 -18.67 4.41 -5.68
C ILE A 397 -17.18 4.46 -5.36
N TYR A 398 -16.81 3.78 -4.27
CA TYR A 398 -15.44 3.71 -3.74
C TYR A 398 -14.79 2.33 -3.90
N THR A 399 -15.30 1.55 -4.85
CA THR A 399 -14.72 0.28 -5.31
C THR A 399 -14.22 0.44 -6.73
N SER A 400 -13.10 -0.20 -7.03
CA SER A 400 -12.44 -0.11 -8.33
C SER A 400 -13.31 -0.69 -9.43
N ARG A 401 -13.41 0.04 -10.55
CA ARG A 401 -14.20 -0.35 -11.73
C ARG A 401 -13.61 0.23 -13.00
N LEU A 402 -14.08 -0.26 -14.15
CA LEU A 402 -13.76 0.34 -15.45
C LEU A 402 -14.36 1.75 -15.52
N LEU A 403 -13.53 2.76 -15.78
CA LEU A 403 -13.92 4.17 -15.84
C LEU A 403 -14.11 4.69 -17.26
N ASN A 404 -13.66 3.95 -18.28
CA ASN A 404 -13.83 4.33 -19.69
C ASN A 404 -15.25 4.81 -20.06
N PRO A 405 -16.35 4.19 -19.59
CA PRO A 405 -17.70 4.70 -19.89
C PRO A 405 -17.95 6.15 -19.48
N PHE A 406 -17.19 6.69 -18.52
CA PHE A 406 -17.32 8.05 -18.00
C PHE A 406 -16.27 9.02 -18.55
N THR A 407 -15.26 8.52 -19.28
CA THR A 407 -14.10 9.33 -19.70
C THR A 407 -13.93 9.49 -21.22
N LYS A 408 -14.76 8.80 -22.03
CA LYS A 408 -14.64 8.78 -23.51
C LYS A 408 -14.46 10.16 -24.16
N ASP A 409 -15.16 11.17 -23.66
CA ASP A 409 -15.19 12.51 -24.27
C ASP A 409 -14.16 13.47 -23.67
N LEU A 410 -13.44 13.07 -22.61
CA LEU A 410 -12.52 13.95 -21.89
C LEU A 410 -11.21 14.20 -22.65
N GLY A 411 -10.75 13.22 -23.42
CA GLY A 411 -9.52 13.34 -24.23
C GLY A 411 -9.58 14.42 -25.31
N TYR A 412 -10.78 14.77 -25.78
CA TYR A 412 -10.99 15.82 -26.78
C TYR A 412 -11.01 17.24 -26.20
N SER A 413 -11.17 17.38 -24.88
CA SER A 413 -11.32 18.69 -24.23
C SER A 413 -10.04 19.55 -24.21
N GLU A 414 -8.84 18.94 -24.27
CA GLU A 414 -7.58 19.70 -24.34
C GLU A 414 -7.48 20.54 -25.64
N CYS A 415 -8.21 20.17 -26.71
CA CYS A 415 -8.20 20.92 -27.96
C CYS A 415 -9.01 22.22 -27.92
N LEU A 416 -9.88 22.43 -26.93
CA LEU A 416 -10.66 23.66 -26.80
C LEU A 416 -9.92 24.74 -25.99
N ASP A 417 -9.00 24.35 -25.11
CA ASP A 417 -8.19 25.30 -24.31
C ASP A 417 -7.01 25.91 -25.11
N CYS A 418 -6.77 25.45 -26.34
CA CYS A 418 -5.74 25.99 -27.25
C CYS A 418 -6.25 27.05 -28.24
N VAL A 419 -7.53 27.44 -28.18
CA VAL A 419 -8.14 28.34 -29.18
C VAL A 419 -8.76 29.56 -28.53
N ILE A 420 -8.01 30.31 -27.71
CA ILE A 420 -8.22 31.76 -27.57
C ILE A 420 -6.87 32.43 -27.29
N THR A 421 -6.10 32.68 -28.34
CA THR A 421 -5.17 33.81 -28.39
C THR A 421 -5.28 34.45 -29.76
N ASP A 422 -6.05 35.54 -29.82
CA ASP A 422 -5.86 36.62 -30.80
C ASP A 422 -5.66 37.92 -30.00
#